data_AF-A0A1G2K8L3-F1
#
_entry.id   AF-A0A1G2K8L3-F1
#
_cell.length_a   1.000
_cell.length_b   1.000
_cell.length_c   1.000
_cell.angle_alpha   90.00
_cell.angle_beta   90.00
_cell.angle_gamma   90.00
#
_symmetry.space_group_name_H-M   'P 1'
#
loop_
_entity.id
_entity.type
_entity.pdbx_description
1 polymer ?
#
loop_
_entity_poly.entity_id
_entity_poly.type
_entity_poly.pdbx_seq_one_letter_code
_entity_poly.pdbx_strand_id
1 'polypeptide(L)'
;MHQNASLFRISTITSKSIQSFYGRPPEPSKGLFSRIMARIRAERDLLMLKRRVAFFCVAMAGFCAAIVPVFGLMRSELARSSFGNLLSLLYSDPDFVIDFWGDYGLSLLESLPTASIAAFFATVFVFLGLLKLMMRDTESIFSYSKFLKNV
;
A
#
# COMPACT_ATOMS: atom_id res chain seq x y z
N MET A 1 11.95 59.38 9.27
CA MET A 1 11.68 58.92 10.64
C MET A 1 10.53 57.94 10.59
N HIS A 2 10.77 56.71 11.07
CA HIS A 2 9.94 55.52 10.91
C HIS A 2 8.58 55.66 11.61
N GLN A 3 7.49 55.48 10.84
CA GLN A 3 6.15 55.34 11.38
C GLN A 3 5.97 53.89 11.85
N ASN A 4 6.28 53.66 13.13
CA ASN A 4 6.08 52.39 13.81
C ASN A 4 4.58 52.23 14.09
N ALA A 5 3.83 51.71 13.11
CA ALA A 5 2.44 51.34 13.31
C ALA A 5 2.38 50.13 14.24
N SER A 6 1.89 50.33 15.46
CA SER A 6 1.83 49.27 16.47
C SER A 6 0.98 48.09 15.99
N LEU A 7 1.57 46.89 15.98
CA LEU A 7 0.90 45.62 15.61
C LEU A 7 -0.37 45.35 16.44
N PHE A 8 -0.50 45.99 17.60
CA PHE A 8 -1.68 45.97 18.46
C PHE A 8 -2.92 46.66 17.87
N ARG A 9 -2.76 47.55 16.88
CA ARG A 9 -3.92 48.22 16.25
C ARG A 9 -4.67 47.32 15.27
N ILE A 10 -4.01 46.28 14.76
CA ILE A 10 -4.61 45.34 13.79
C ILE A 10 -5.37 44.23 14.51
N SER A 11 -4.96 43.84 15.73
CA SER A 11 -5.59 42.73 16.48
C SER A 11 -6.96 43.05 17.09
N THR A 12 -7.37 44.33 17.08
CA THR A 12 -8.63 44.80 17.68
C THR A 12 -9.68 45.22 16.66
N ILE A 13 -9.51 44.87 15.37
CA ILE A 13 -10.57 45.04 14.37
C ILE A 13 -11.70 44.05 14.69
N THR A 14 -12.63 44.53 15.51
CA THR A 14 -13.86 43.87 15.90
C THR A 14 -14.69 43.55 14.65
N SER A 15 -15.20 42.31 14.53
CA SER A 15 -15.99 41.84 13.38
C SER A 15 -17.18 42.74 13.01
N LYS A 16 -17.69 43.54 13.97
CA LYS A 16 -18.73 44.54 13.76
C LYS A 16 -18.33 45.68 12.81
N SER A 17 -17.07 46.14 12.81
CA SER A 17 -16.63 47.22 11.91
C SER A 17 -16.44 46.75 10.47
N ILE A 18 -16.11 45.46 10.29
CA ILE A 18 -16.02 44.83 8.96
C ILE A 18 -17.43 44.67 8.37
N GLN A 19 -18.42 44.29 9.19
CA GLN A 19 -19.83 44.20 8.77
C GLN A 19 -20.47 45.54 8.41
N SER A 20 -19.99 46.68 8.94
CA SER A 20 -20.52 47.99 8.55
C SER A 20 -19.91 48.50 7.25
N PHE A 21 -18.70 48.05 6.90
CA PHE A 21 -17.99 48.44 5.68
C PHE A 21 -18.49 47.67 4.45
N TYR A 22 -18.81 46.39 4.64
CA TYR A 22 -19.52 45.58 3.66
C TYR A 22 -20.99 45.54 4.06
N GLY A 23 -21.84 46.40 3.48
CA GLY A 23 -23.29 46.28 3.62
C GLY A 23 -23.76 44.85 3.36
N ARG A 24 -24.95 44.46 3.90
CA ARG A 24 -25.49 43.08 3.92
C ARG A 24 -24.91 42.23 2.78
N PRO A 25 -24.10 41.20 3.08
CA PRO A 25 -23.46 40.43 2.02
C PRO A 25 -24.55 39.89 1.08
N PRO A 26 -24.35 39.97 -0.24
CA PRO A 26 -25.33 39.43 -1.18
C PRO A 26 -25.56 37.97 -0.84
N GLU A 27 -26.84 37.55 -0.76
CA GLU A 27 -27.17 36.16 -0.50
C GLU A 27 -26.48 35.29 -1.56
N PRO A 28 -25.72 34.25 -1.12
CA PRO A 28 -24.99 33.41 -2.05
C PRO A 28 -25.96 32.72 -3.01
N SER A 29 -25.53 32.53 -4.26
CA SER A 29 -26.34 31.83 -5.25
C SER A 29 -26.72 30.43 -4.75
N LYS A 30 -27.96 30.01 -5.02
CA LYS A 30 -28.46 28.68 -4.63
C LYS A 30 -27.50 27.62 -5.19
N GLY A 31 -26.84 26.88 -4.30
CA GLY A 31 -25.89 25.81 -4.67
C GLY A 31 -24.41 26.21 -4.76
N LEU A 32 -24.02 27.47 -4.48
CA LEU A 32 -22.60 27.85 -4.42
C LEU A 32 -21.85 27.05 -3.34
N PHE A 33 -22.45 26.94 -2.15
CA PHE A 33 -21.88 26.21 -1.02
C PHE A 33 -21.67 24.72 -1.34
N SER A 34 -22.65 24.07 -1.97
CA SER A 34 -22.53 22.66 -2.37
C SER A 34 -21.46 22.47 -3.42
N ARG A 35 -21.32 23.40 -4.38
CA ARG A 35 -20.28 23.35 -5.41
C ARG A 35 -18.88 23.52 -4.83
N ILE A 36 -18.70 24.42 -3.87
CA ILE A 36 -17.43 24.62 -3.16
C ILE A 36 -17.10 23.37 -2.33
N MET A 37 -18.05 22.82 -1.57
CA MET A 37 -17.79 21.61 -0.80
C MET A 37 -17.50 20.40 -1.68
N ALA A 38 -18.13 20.28 -2.85
CA ALA A 38 -17.81 19.23 -3.81
C ALA A 38 -16.37 19.35 -4.32
N ARG A 39 -15.93 20.56 -4.69
CA ARG A 39 -14.54 20.84 -5.12
C ARG A 39 -13.52 20.56 -4.01
N ILE A 40 -13.81 20.93 -2.76
CA ILE A 40 -12.90 20.67 -1.63
C ILE A 40 -12.76 19.17 -1.35
N ARG A 41 -13.87 18.42 -1.37
CA ARG A 41 -13.83 16.96 -1.24
C ARG A 41 -13.06 16.34 -2.40
N ALA A 42 -13.30 16.86 -3.60
CA ALA A 42 -12.61 16.44 -4.80
C ALA A 42 -11.07 16.57 -4.68
N GLU A 43 -10.57 17.74 -4.34
CA GLU A 43 -9.13 17.98 -4.14
C GLU A 43 -8.53 17.04 -3.08
N ARG A 44 -9.26 16.85 -1.97
CA ARG A 44 -8.83 16.00 -0.85
C ARG A 44 -8.68 14.54 -1.26
N ASP A 45 -9.65 14.01 -2.01
CA ASP A 45 -9.64 12.63 -2.46
C ASP A 45 -8.51 12.38 -3.47
N LEU A 46 -8.24 13.34 -4.37
CA LEU A 46 -7.11 13.27 -5.29
C LEU A 46 -5.75 13.23 -4.56
N LEU A 47 -5.59 14.03 -3.50
CA LEU A 47 -4.37 14.00 -2.69
C LEU A 47 -4.21 12.67 -1.96
N MET A 48 -5.29 12.12 -1.40
CA MET A 48 -5.26 10.80 -0.78
C MET A 48 -4.89 9.72 -1.79
N LEU A 49 -5.47 9.77 -2.98
CA LEU A 49 -5.18 8.82 -4.05
C LEU A 49 -3.71 8.88 -4.49
N LYS A 50 -3.19 10.08 -4.76
CA LYS A 50 -1.78 10.27 -5.13
C LYS A 50 -0.85 9.66 -4.08
N ARG A 51 -1.13 9.89 -2.80
CA ARG A 51 -0.34 9.34 -1.70
C ARG A 51 -0.38 7.82 -1.65
N ARG A 52 -1.56 7.21 -1.88
CA ARG A 52 -1.70 5.75 -1.92
C ARG A 52 -0.99 5.11 -3.10
N VAL A 53 -1.12 5.70 -4.30
CA VAL A 53 -0.40 5.25 -5.50
C VAL A 53 1.11 5.37 -5.30
N ALA A 54 1.59 6.49 -4.73
CA ALA A 54 3.01 6.65 -4.44
C ALA A 54 3.51 5.58 -3.45
N PHE A 55 2.76 5.31 -2.38
CA PHE A 55 3.07 4.24 -1.43
C PHE A 55 3.11 2.87 -2.11
N PHE A 56 2.13 2.57 -2.96
CA PHE A 56 2.09 1.33 -3.74
C PHE A 56 3.33 1.19 -4.64
N CYS A 57 3.70 2.24 -5.38
CA CYS A 57 4.89 2.20 -6.24
C CYS A 57 6.18 1.96 -5.45
N VAL A 58 6.36 2.63 -4.31
CA VAL A 58 7.54 2.44 -3.44
C VAL A 58 7.56 1.02 -2.88
N ALA A 59 6.43 0.52 -2.38
CA ALA A 59 6.34 -0.81 -1.82
C ALA A 59 6.55 -1.90 -2.88
N MET A 60 6.04 -1.70 -4.10
CA MET A 60 6.26 -2.58 -5.24
C MET A 60 7.73 -2.59 -5.68
N ALA A 61 8.39 -1.44 -5.70
CA ALA A 61 9.83 -1.37 -5.98
C ALA A 61 10.65 -2.11 -4.91
N GLY A 62 10.29 -1.94 -3.63
CA GLY A 62 10.90 -2.69 -2.53
C GLY A 62 10.69 -4.20 -2.66
N PHE A 63 9.49 -4.64 -3.07
CA PHE A 63 9.19 -6.03 -3.35
C PHE A 63 10.05 -6.59 -4.49
N CYS A 64 10.16 -5.88 -5.62
CA CYS A 64 11.01 -6.29 -6.73
C CYS A 64 12.50 -6.39 -6.34
N ALA A 65 12.97 -5.53 -5.44
CA ALA A 65 14.33 -5.61 -4.92
C ALA A 65 14.51 -6.81 -3.96
N ALA A 66 13.50 -7.12 -3.15
CA ALA A 66 13.54 -8.20 -2.16
C ALA A 66 13.37 -9.61 -2.77
N ILE A 67 12.62 -9.75 -3.86
CA ILE A 67 12.33 -11.07 -4.43
C ILE A 67 13.58 -11.76 -5.01
N VAL A 68 14.50 -10.99 -5.58
CA VAL A 68 15.75 -11.53 -6.17
C VAL A 68 16.62 -12.26 -5.14
N PRO A 69 17.01 -11.65 -4.01
CA PRO A 69 17.80 -12.34 -3.00
C PRO A 69 17.02 -13.47 -2.31
N VAL A 70 15.71 -13.31 -2.07
CA VAL A 70 14.89 -14.38 -1.47
C VAL A 70 14.87 -15.62 -2.38
N PHE A 71 14.71 -15.43 -3.69
CA PHE A 71 14.72 -16.53 -4.64
C PHE A 71 16.11 -17.17 -4.77
N GLY A 72 17.16 -16.34 -4.75
CA GLY A 72 18.55 -16.81 -4.72
C GLY A 72 18.85 -17.67 -3.49
N LEU A 73 18.47 -17.20 -2.30
CA LEU A 73 18.61 -17.92 -1.03
C LEU A 73 17.85 -19.25 -1.05
N MET A 74 16.59 -19.23 -1.51
CA MET A 74 15.78 -20.44 -1.63
C MET A 74 16.45 -21.47 -2.54
N ARG A 75 16.91 -21.06 -3.73
CA ARG A 75 17.59 -21.97 -4.66
C ARG A 75 18.91 -22.51 -4.08
N SER A 76 19.69 -21.68 -3.40
CA SER A 76 20.96 -22.12 -2.81
C SER A 76 20.75 -23.09 -1.66
N GLU A 77 19.76 -22.84 -0.81
CA GLU A 77 19.44 -23.72 0.33
C GLU A 77 18.87 -25.05 -0.18
N LEU A 78 18.00 -25.04 -1.17
CA LEU A 78 17.52 -26.28 -1.82
C LEU A 78 18.66 -27.08 -2.46
N ALA A 79 19.60 -26.41 -3.13
CA ALA A 79 20.74 -27.08 -3.77
C ALA A 79 21.76 -27.63 -2.76
N ARG A 80 21.90 -26.98 -1.59
CA ARG A 80 22.72 -27.49 -0.48
C ARG A 80 22.04 -28.59 0.30
N SER A 81 20.72 -28.54 0.40
CA SER A 81 19.94 -29.55 1.10
C SER A 81 19.95 -30.88 0.35
N SER A 82 19.94 -31.98 1.11
CA SER A 82 19.73 -33.32 0.56
C SER A 82 18.28 -33.55 0.09
N PHE A 83 17.39 -32.56 0.24
CA PHE A 83 15.97 -32.67 -0.08
C PHE A 83 15.71 -33.09 -1.52
N GLY A 84 16.44 -32.51 -2.48
CA GLY A 84 16.31 -32.87 -3.90
C GLY A 84 16.72 -34.33 -4.18
N ASN A 85 17.78 -34.80 -3.51
CA ASN A 85 18.25 -36.18 -3.64
C ASN A 85 17.27 -37.17 -3.01
N LEU A 86 16.72 -36.83 -1.83
CA LEU A 86 15.69 -37.63 -1.17
C LEU A 86 14.42 -37.71 -2.03
N LEU A 87 13.95 -36.58 -2.58
CA LEU A 87 12.83 -36.58 -3.52
C LEU A 87 13.09 -37.45 -4.76
N SER A 88 14.31 -37.44 -5.30
CA SER A 88 14.65 -38.31 -6.42
C SER A 88 14.59 -39.79 -6.04
N LEU A 89 14.87 -40.13 -4.78
CA LEU A 89 14.87 -41.50 -4.27
C LEU A 89 13.46 -42.09 -4.26
N LEU A 90 12.42 -41.26 -4.02
CA LEU A 90 11.02 -41.64 -4.16
C LEU A 90 10.66 -42.22 -5.54
N TYR A 91 11.28 -41.67 -6.58
CA TYR A 91 11.04 -42.09 -7.96
C TYR A 91 12.00 -43.18 -8.43
N SER A 92 13.24 -43.16 -7.94
CA SER A 92 14.28 -44.09 -8.36
C SER A 92 14.13 -45.45 -7.70
N ASP A 93 13.72 -45.51 -6.43
CA ASP A 93 13.64 -46.75 -5.66
C ASP A 93 12.47 -46.69 -4.67
N PRO A 94 11.22 -46.86 -5.16
CA PRO A 94 10.03 -46.73 -4.33
C PRO A 94 9.89 -47.85 -3.29
N ASP A 95 10.45 -49.04 -3.57
CA ASP A 95 10.41 -50.18 -2.63
C ASP A 95 11.19 -49.86 -1.35
N PHE A 96 12.36 -49.21 -1.47
CA PHE A 96 13.12 -48.72 -0.33
C PHE A 96 12.33 -47.70 0.51
N VAL A 97 11.56 -46.83 -0.15
CA VAL A 97 10.75 -45.82 0.55
C VAL A 97 9.58 -46.44 1.29
N ILE A 98 8.98 -47.50 0.76
CA ILE A 98 7.88 -48.21 1.44
C ILE A 98 8.42 -48.95 2.67
N ASP A 99 9.56 -49.62 2.55
CA ASP A 99 10.18 -50.37 3.65
C ASP A 99 10.65 -49.45 4.79
N PHE A 100 11.14 -48.25 4.47
CA PHE A 100 11.66 -47.29 5.44
C PHE A 100 10.87 -45.98 5.51
N TRP A 101 9.54 -46.03 5.33
CA TRP A 101 8.71 -44.82 5.17
C TRP A 101 8.83 -43.83 6.34
N GLY A 102 8.99 -44.34 7.57
CA GLY A 102 9.10 -43.52 8.79
C GLY A 102 10.38 -42.70 8.81
N ASP A 103 11.54 -43.37 8.70
CA ASP A 103 12.85 -42.71 8.74
C ASP A 103 13.09 -41.84 7.49
N TYR A 104 12.60 -42.29 6.34
CA TYR A 104 12.63 -41.50 5.11
C TYR A 104 11.81 -40.20 5.25
N GLY A 105 10.59 -40.27 5.78
CA GLY A 105 9.75 -39.09 5.99
C GLY A 105 10.37 -38.08 6.97
N LEU A 106 10.96 -38.57 8.06
CA LEU A 106 11.70 -37.75 9.02
C LEU A 106 12.91 -37.06 8.36
N SER A 107 13.72 -37.82 7.62
CA SER A 107 14.89 -37.29 6.89
C SER A 107 14.48 -36.24 5.85
N LEU A 108 13.34 -36.45 5.18
CA LEU A 108 12.80 -35.52 4.20
C LEU A 108 12.39 -34.20 4.87
N LEU A 109 11.76 -34.27 6.05
CA LEU A 109 11.38 -33.11 6.86
C LEU A 109 12.59 -32.36 7.41
N GLU A 110 13.63 -33.07 7.85
CA GLU A 110 14.86 -32.46 8.37
C GLU A 110 15.67 -31.77 7.27
N SER A 111 15.70 -32.36 6.07
CA SER A 111 16.38 -31.78 4.92
C SER A 111 15.67 -30.54 4.34
N LEU A 112 14.43 -30.26 4.77
CA LEU A 112 13.59 -29.21 4.21
C LEU A 112 14.10 -27.83 4.66
N PRO A 113 14.48 -26.93 3.74
CA PRO A 113 15.01 -25.61 4.09
C PRO A 113 13.88 -24.65 4.50
N THR A 114 13.30 -24.93 5.67
CA THR A 114 12.06 -24.32 6.20
C THR A 114 12.15 -22.81 6.28
N ALA A 115 13.30 -22.25 6.66
CA ALA A 115 13.50 -20.81 6.74
C ALA A 115 13.37 -20.11 5.38
N SER A 116 13.95 -20.70 4.33
CA SER A 116 13.91 -20.13 2.98
C SER A 116 12.51 -20.19 2.37
N ILE A 117 11.78 -21.29 2.64
CA ILE A 117 10.40 -21.49 2.21
C ILE A 117 9.48 -20.52 2.95
N ALA A 118 9.65 -20.35 4.26
CA ALA A 118 8.90 -19.37 5.05
C ALA A 118 9.12 -17.94 4.52
N ALA A 119 10.35 -17.57 4.19
CA ALA A 119 10.67 -16.27 3.59
C ALA A 119 10.02 -16.09 2.21
N PHE A 120 9.99 -17.13 1.38
CA PHE A 120 9.29 -17.13 0.10
C PHE A 120 7.78 -16.92 0.29
N PHE A 121 7.13 -17.66 1.20
CA PHE A 121 5.71 -17.48 1.50
C PHE A 121 5.41 -16.08 2.06
N ALA A 122 6.24 -15.56 2.96
CA ALA A 122 6.09 -14.19 3.47
C ALA A 122 6.13 -13.17 2.32
N THR A 123 7.03 -13.37 1.35
CA THR A 123 7.14 -12.54 0.16
C THR A 123 5.85 -12.62 -0.69
N VAL A 124 5.30 -13.82 -0.90
CA VAL A 124 4.01 -14.01 -1.59
C VAL A 124 2.86 -13.30 -0.85
N PHE A 125 2.82 -13.37 0.49
CA PHE A 125 1.80 -12.66 1.26
C PHE A 125 1.91 -11.14 1.12
N VAL A 126 3.13 -10.60 1.12
CA VAL A 126 3.37 -9.17 0.86
C VAL A 126 2.85 -8.79 -0.52
N PHE A 127 3.15 -9.60 -1.55
CA PHE A 127 2.67 -9.38 -2.91
C PHE A 127 1.15 -9.38 -3.00
N LEU A 128 0.47 -10.34 -2.37
CA LEU A 128 -0.99 -10.40 -2.30
C LEU A 128 -1.57 -9.20 -1.56
N GLY A 129 -0.92 -8.76 -0.49
CA GLY A 129 -1.28 -7.54 0.24
C GLY A 129 -1.19 -6.30 -0.64
N LEU A 130 -0.14 -6.18 -1.44
CA LEU A 130 0.04 -5.10 -2.40
C LEU A 130 -1.03 -5.12 -3.50
N LEU A 131 -1.33 -6.29 -4.07
CA LEU A 131 -2.39 -6.46 -5.06
C LEU A 131 -3.76 -6.07 -4.48
N LYS A 132 -4.07 -6.49 -3.26
CA LYS A 132 -5.32 -6.13 -2.57
C LYS A 132 -5.43 -4.62 -2.36
N LEU A 133 -4.33 -3.97 -1.99
CA LEU A 133 -4.28 -2.52 -1.83
C LEU A 133 -4.55 -1.81 -3.17
N MET A 134 -3.94 -2.28 -4.25
CA MET A 134 -4.15 -1.74 -5.59
C MET A 134 -5.62 -1.90 -6.04
N MET A 135 -6.22 -3.07 -5.87
CA MET A 135 -7.61 -3.33 -6.24
C MET A 135 -8.60 -2.47 -5.46
N ARG A 136 -8.34 -2.23 -4.16
CA ARG A 136 -9.18 -1.34 -3.35
C ARG A 136 -9.12 0.10 -3.85
N ASP A 137 -7.94 0.53 -4.28
CA ASP A 137 -7.76 1.90 -4.74
C ASP A 137 -8.37 2.12 -6.13
N THR A 138 -8.34 1.14 -7.05
CA THR A 138 -8.96 1.28 -8.38
C THR A 138 -10.48 1.46 -8.33
N GLU A 139 -11.19 0.79 -7.41
CA GLU A 139 -12.64 1.03 -7.20
C GLU A 139 -12.94 2.47 -6.78
N SER A 140 -12.08 3.05 -5.92
CA SER A 140 -12.25 4.42 -5.44
C SER A 140 -12.03 5.46 -6.56
N ILE A 141 -11.06 5.21 -7.45
CA ILE A 141 -10.78 6.07 -8.61
C ILE A 141 -11.95 6.06 -9.59
N PHE A 142 -12.50 4.87 -9.86
CA PHE A 142 -13.57 4.71 -10.86
C PHE A 142 -14.84 5.44 -10.41
N SER A 143 -15.23 5.28 -9.14
CA SER A 143 -16.39 5.95 -8.55
C SER A 143 -16.24 7.48 -8.60
N TYR A 144 -15.04 7.97 -8.33
CA TYR A 144 -14.72 9.40 -8.35
C TYR A 144 -14.75 10.01 -9.77
N SER A 145 -14.21 9.30 -10.77
CA SER A 145 -14.24 9.74 -12.17
C SER A 145 -15.67 9.92 -12.69
N LYS A 146 -16.59 9.06 -12.23
CA LYS A 146 -18.02 9.13 -12.57
C LYS A 146 -18.70 10.33 -11.93
N PHE A 147 -18.30 10.72 -10.72
CA PHE A 147 -18.84 11.89 -10.03
C PHE A 147 -18.44 13.21 -10.72
N LEU A 148 -17.16 13.36 -11.11
CA LEU A 148 -16.69 14.54 -11.84
C LEU A 148 -17.34 14.71 -13.22
N LYS A 149 -17.78 13.62 -13.85
CA LYS A 149 -18.46 13.66 -15.16
C LYS A 149 -19.93 14.12 -15.06
N ASN A 150 -20.50 14.11 -13.86
CA ASN A 150 -21.90 14.44 -13.58
C ASN A 150 -22.10 15.81 -12.88
N VAL A 151 -21.02 16.58 -12.68
CA VAL A 151 -21.02 17.95 -12.11
C VAL A 151 -20.70 18.97 -13.18
#